data_AF-A0A0T6BQA3-F1
#
_entry.id   AF-A0A0T6BQA3-F1
#
_cell.length_a   1.000
_cell.length_b   1.000
_cell.length_c   1.000
_cell.angle_alpha   90.00
_cell.angle_beta   90.00
_cell.angle_gamma   90.00
#
_symmetry.space_group_name_H-M   'P 1'
#
loop_
_entity.id
_entity.type
_entity.pdbx_description
1 polymer ?
#
loop_
_entity_poly.entity_id
_entity_poly.type
_entity_poly.pdbx_seq_one_letter_code
_entity_poly.pdbx_strand_id
1 'polypeptide(L)'
;MEDTPKLYNDPILSKKRKGSIDDPYQLYNETQVVYNGKAQLTEVPNREMRVEVFGDDKMWKEVEDGELQDDYFRVDYLNGVVYFNASNEGKSLQFKYSGEGAYYFPGSRIWTKRDGNEVVETLDSLTERTRKATEECEEATEESREVTKWTKYATSDYEDVVANTRKIYLPKVYTYTDIMTTYPNPQIGWTVVAEDTHIEWRWDGFDWIDIDVSDAYDGFNVIVSEVPPNNVNHLWLQAPVSPFAARIKKSETAPLTNQIWLKIE
;
A
#
# COMPACT_ATOMS: atom_id res chain seq x y z
N MET A 1 -30.67 -13.81 14.41
CA MET A 1 -31.98 -14.03 13.76
C MET A 1 -32.02 -13.08 12.59
N GLU A 2 -31.75 -13.60 11.40
CA GLU A 2 -31.83 -12.82 10.17
C GLU A 2 -33.26 -12.36 9.94
N ASP A 3 -33.36 -11.10 9.52
CA ASP A 3 -34.57 -10.32 9.28
C ASP A 3 -35.33 -10.88 8.05
N THR A 4 -35.88 -12.08 8.23
CA THR A 4 -36.73 -12.80 7.27
C THR A 4 -38.03 -12.08 6.84
N PRO A 5 -38.57 -11.03 7.50
CA PRO A 5 -39.75 -10.34 7.03
C PRO A 5 -39.57 -9.55 5.72
N LYS A 6 -38.34 -9.24 5.28
CA LYS A 6 -38.11 -8.45 4.06
C LYS A 6 -38.30 -9.22 2.75
N LEU A 7 -38.17 -10.55 2.75
CA LEU A 7 -38.23 -11.34 1.51
C LEU A 7 -39.60 -11.32 0.80
N TYR A 8 -40.69 -11.01 1.52
CA TYR A 8 -42.05 -11.16 1.01
C TYR A 8 -42.71 -9.87 0.49
N ASN A 9 -42.05 -8.71 0.59
CA ASN A 9 -42.66 -7.39 0.31
C ASN A 9 -42.04 -6.61 -0.86
N ASP A 10 -41.31 -7.26 -1.77
CA ASP A 10 -40.77 -6.58 -2.95
C ASP A 10 -41.63 -6.88 -4.19
N PRO A 11 -42.55 -6.00 -4.61
CA PRO A 11 -43.35 -6.20 -5.82
C PRO A 11 -42.55 -5.87 -7.09
N ILE A 12 -42.94 -6.48 -8.22
CA ILE A 12 -42.55 -5.98 -9.54
C ILE A 12 -43.30 -4.66 -9.76
N LEU A 13 -42.58 -3.60 -10.07
CA LEU A 13 -43.18 -2.29 -10.36
C LEU A 13 -43.27 -2.10 -11.86
N SER A 14 -44.46 -1.81 -12.37
CA SER A 14 -44.66 -1.39 -13.76
C SER A 14 -44.98 0.09 -13.81
N LYS A 15 -44.12 0.87 -14.44
CA LYS A 15 -44.40 2.27 -14.76
C LYS A 15 -44.76 2.35 -16.24
N LYS A 16 -45.99 2.76 -16.55
CA LYS A 16 -46.41 3.02 -17.93
C LYS A 16 -46.93 4.45 -18.07
N ARG A 17 -46.43 5.15 -19.08
CA ARG A 17 -46.81 6.52 -19.45
C ARG A 17 -47.91 6.50 -20.48
N LYS A 18 -48.87 7.42 -20.37
CA LYS A 18 -50.02 7.52 -21.29
C LYS A 18 -49.73 8.31 -22.56
N GLY A 19 -48.70 9.16 -22.57
CA GLY A 19 -48.43 10.08 -23.68
C GLY A 19 -49.40 11.26 -23.73
N SER A 20 -50.15 11.53 -22.65
CA SER A 20 -51.01 12.71 -22.54
C SER A 20 -50.23 13.93 -22.05
N ILE A 21 -50.84 15.12 -22.08
CA ILE A 21 -50.22 16.35 -21.54
C ILE A 21 -49.83 16.18 -20.06
N ASP A 22 -50.66 15.48 -19.27
CA ASP A 22 -50.41 15.26 -17.84
C ASP A 22 -49.45 14.11 -17.53
N ASP A 23 -49.22 13.19 -18.48
CA ASP A 23 -48.32 12.04 -18.35
C ASP A 23 -47.62 11.76 -19.69
N PRO A 24 -46.72 12.67 -20.11
CA PRO A 24 -46.10 12.62 -21.42
C PRO A 24 -45.08 11.50 -21.52
N TYR A 25 -44.85 11.03 -22.75
CA TYR A 25 -43.69 10.19 -23.04
C TYR A 25 -42.40 10.95 -22.76
N GLN A 26 -41.39 10.21 -22.30
CA GLN A 26 -40.08 10.79 -22.02
C GLN A 26 -39.21 10.66 -23.26
N LEU A 27 -38.71 11.76 -23.79
CA LEU A 27 -37.72 11.69 -24.88
C LEU A 27 -36.37 11.27 -24.31
N TYR A 28 -35.79 10.22 -24.89
CA TYR A 28 -34.46 9.73 -24.59
C TYR A 28 -33.51 10.04 -25.73
N ASN A 29 -32.28 10.39 -25.36
CA ASN A 29 -31.12 10.42 -26.22
C ASN A 29 -29.97 9.80 -25.42
N GLU A 30 -29.81 8.49 -25.53
CA GLU A 30 -28.88 7.71 -24.70
C GLU A 30 -27.88 6.96 -25.56
N THR A 31 -26.75 6.59 -24.96
CA THR A 31 -25.74 5.75 -25.61
C THR A 31 -25.75 4.40 -24.92
N GLN A 32 -25.93 3.33 -25.70
CA GLN A 32 -25.91 1.96 -25.19
C GLN A 32 -24.89 1.13 -25.97
N VAL A 33 -24.25 0.20 -25.27
CA VAL A 33 -23.29 -0.72 -25.86
C VAL A 33 -24.01 -2.00 -26.27
N VAL A 34 -23.70 -2.48 -27.47
CA VAL A 34 -24.17 -3.81 -27.92
C VAL A 34 -23.40 -4.87 -27.15
N TYR A 35 -24.12 -5.62 -26.32
CA TYR A 35 -23.60 -6.73 -25.54
C TYR A 35 -24.43 -7.98 -25.77
N ASN A 36 -23.77 -9.07 -26.15
CA ASN A 36 -24.38 -10.34 -26.56
C ASN A 36 -25.44 -10.14 -27.65
N GLY A 37 -25.11 -9.32 -28.65
CA GLY A 37 -25.99 -8.96 -29.77
C GLY A 37 -27.20 -8.10 -29.38
N LYS A 38 -27.20 -7.48 -28.19
CA LYS A 38 -28.33 -6.70 -27.67
C LYS A 38 -27.90 -5.37 -27.06
N ALA A 39 -28.73 -4.36 -27.18
CA ALA A 39 -28.67 -3.14 -26.38
C ALA A 39 -29.97 -3.01 -25.58
N GLN A 40 -29.86 -2.84 -24.26
CA GLN A 40 -31.02 -2.63 -23.38
C GLN A 40 -31.28 -1.13 -23.28
N LEU A 41 -32.47 -0.70 -23.64
CA LEU A 41 -32.91 0.68 -23.48
C LEU A 41 -33.36 0.94 -22.04
N THR A 42 -33.25 2.20 -21.61
CA THR A 42 -33.68 2.64 -20.27
C THR A 42 -35.19 2.52 -20.05
N GLU A 43 -36.00 2.90 -21.04
CA GLU A 43 -37.46 2.70 -21.04
C GLU A 43 -37.90 1.92 -22.29
N VAL A 44 -39.06 1.27 -22.20
CA VAL A 44 -39.71 0.62 -23.35
C VAL A 44 -40.08 1.71 -24.37
N PRO A 45 -39.59 1.66 -25.61
CA PRO A 45 -39.86 2.70 -26.59
C PRO A 45 -41.31 2.62 -27.08
N ASN A 46 -41.86 3.76 -27.49
CA ASN A 46 -43.16 3.83 -28.14
C ASN A 46 -43.05 3.29 -29.58
N ARG A 47 -43.89 2.30 -29.91
CA ARG A 47 -43.86 1.62 -31.22
C ARG A 47 -44.23 2.54 -32.38
N GLU A 48 -45.17 3.46 -32.18
CA GLU A 48 -45.65 4.37 -33.22
C GLU A 48 -44.59 5.42 -33.58
N MET A 49 -43.80 5.87 -32.59
CA MET A 49 -42.73 6.86 -32.78
C MET A 49 -41.39 6.24 -33.21
N ARG A 50 -41.27 4.90 -33.15
CA ARG A 50 -40.09 4.11 -33.52
C ARG A 50 -38.82 4.50 -32.73
N VAL A 51 -37.72 3.77 -32.97
CA VAL A 51 -36.41 4.07 -32.38
C VAL A 51 -35.47 4.51 -33.50
N GLU A 52 -34.79 5.62 -33.31
CA GLU A 52 -33.71 6.07 -34.19
C GLU A 52 -32.37 5.62 -33.59
N VAL A 53 -31.54 4.92 -34.37
CA VAL A 53 -30.21 4.45 -33.96
C VAL A 53 -29.13 5.07 -34.85
N PHE A 54 -28.14 5.69 -34.22
CA PHE A 54 -27.02 6.36 -34.88
C PHE A 54 -25.69 5.81 -34.33
N GLY A 55 -24.72 5.61 -35.20
CA GLY A 55 -23.37 5.19 -34.82
C GLY A 55 -22.60 4.68 -36.04
N ASP A 56 -21.27 4.65 -35.96
CA ASP A 56 -20.39 4.41 -37.11
C ASP A 56 -20.66 5.38 -38.29
N ASP A 57 -20.93 6.65 -37.99
CA ASP A 57 -21.28 7.70 -38.96
C ASP A 57 -22.48 7.38 -39.88
N LYS A 58 -23.31 6.41 -39.48
CA LYS A 58 -24.51 5.99 -40.21
C LYS A 58 -25.76 6.01 -39.32
N MET A 59 -26.90 6.20 -39.98
CA MET A 59 -28.21 5.89 -39.40
C MET A 59 -28.51 4.42 -39.71
N TRP A 60 -28.87 3.67 -38.69
CA TRP A 60 -29.14 2.24 -38.83
C TRP A 60 -30.58 2.01 -39.27
N LYS A 61 -30.87 0.81 -39.79
CA LYS A 61 -32.19 0.47 -40.33
C LYS A 61 -32.93 -0.50 -39.42
N GLU A 62 -34.12 -0.10 -38.98
CA GLU A 62 -35.02 -0.99 -38.25
C GLU A 62 -35.66 -2.00 -39.20
N VAL A 63 -35.71 -3.27 -38.79
CA VAL A 63 -36.51 -4.32 -39.42
C VAL A 63 -37.44 -4.99 -38.42
N GLU A 64 -38.64 -5.35 -38.87
CA GLU A 64 -39.63 -6.04 -38.04
C GLU A 64 -39.36 -7.54 -37.94
N ASP A 65 -38.93 -8.16 -39.05
CA ASP A 65 -38.63 -9.58 -39.15
C ASP A 65 -37.52 -9.86 -40.18
N GLY A 66 -36.90 -11.03 -40.07
CA GLY A 66 -35.80 -11.48 -40.94
C GLY A 66 -34.42 -11.47 -40.28
N GLU A 67 -33.40 -11.78 -41.08
CA GLU A 67 -32.00 -11.80 -40.64
C GLU A 67 -31.46 -10.37 -40.47
N LEU A 68 -30.80 -10.14 -39.33
CA LEU A 68 -30.14 -8.87 -39.05
C LEU A 68 -28.84 -8.78 -39.84
N GLN A 69 -28.79 -7.89 -40.84
CA GLN A 69 -27.55 -7.53 -41.53
C GLN A 69 -26.69 -6.59 -40.68
N ASP A 70 -25.50 -6.23 -41.15
CA ASP A 70 -24.54 -5.44 -40.39
C ASP A 70 -25.03 -4.01 -40.04
N ASP A 71 -25.86 -3.39 -40.88
CA ASP A 71 -26.45 -2.06 -40.65
C ASP A 71 -27.92 -2.10 -40.17
N TYR A 72 -28.40 -3.29 -39.77
CA TYR A 72 -29.80 -3.53 -39.41
C TYR A 72 -29.94 -3.79 -37.91
N PHE A 73 -31.07 -3.40 -37.36
CA PHE A 73 -31.47 -3.71 -36.00
C PHE A 73 -32.95 -4.08 -35.94
N ARG A 74 -33.34 -4.77 -34.87
CA ARG A 74 -34.75 -5.06 -34.57
C ARG A 74 -35.06 -4.64 -33.15
N VAL A 75 -36.21 -4.00 -32.94
CA VAL A 75 -36.63 -3.55 -31.62
C VAL A 75 -37.72 -4.45 -31.07
N ASP A 76 -37.53 -4.93 -29.85
CA ASP A 76 -38.58 -5.51 -29.03
C ASP A 76 -39.25 -4.40 -28.22
N TYR A 77 -40.34 -3.88 -28.78
CA TYR A 77 -41.19 -2.85 -28.19
C TYR A 77 -41.98 -3.31 -26.96
N LEU A 78 -41.86 -4.57 -26.53
CA LEU A 78 -42.44 -5.03 -25.28
C LEU A 78 -41.47 -4.87 -24.11
N ASN A 79 -40.18 -5.17 -24.35
CA ASN A 79 -39.15 -5.24 -23.31
C ASN A 79 -38.11 -4.11 -23.39
N GLY A 80 -38.13 -3.29 -24.46
CA GLY A 80 -37.14 -2.23 -24.67
C GLY A 80 -35.76 -2.79 -25.02
N VAL A 81 -35.71 -3.90 -25.76
CA VAL A 81 -34.44 -4.53 -26.19
C VAL A 81 -34.24 -4.30 -27.67
N VAL A 82 -33.06 -3.81 -28.06
CA VAL A 82 -32.67 -3.68 -29.47
C VAL A 82 -31.68 -4.80 -29.81
N TYR A 83 -31.97 -5.55 -30.87
CA TYR A 83 -31.17 -6.67 -31.33
C TYR A 83 -30.33 -6.26 -32.54
N PHE A 84 -29.08 -6.71 -32.56
CA PHE A 84 -28.11 -6.45 -33.62
C PHE A 84 -27.50 -7.76 -34.13
N ASN A 85 -26.89 -7.71 -35.32
CA ASN A 85 -26.01 -8.79 -35.76
C ASN A 85 -24.81 -8.94 -34.80
N ALA A 86 -24.34 -10.16 -34.60
CA ALA A 86 -23.16 -10.47 -33.77
C ALA A 86 -21.87 -9.75 -34.23
N SER A 87 -21.78 -9.32 -35.51
CA SER A 87 -20.68 -8.49 -36.02
C SER A 87 -20.57 -7.13 -35.33
N ASN A 88 -21.62 -6.68 -34.67
CA ASN A 88 -21.73 -5.37 -34.03
C ASN A 88 -21.48 -5.39 -32.52
N GLU A 89 -20.99 -6.51 -31.99
CA GLU A 89 -20.64 -6.66 -30.58
C GLU A 89 -19.64 -5.60 -30.11
N GLY A 90 -19.88 -5.02 -28.93
CA GLY A 90 -19.02 -4.01 -28.31
C GLY A 90 -19.16 -2.60 -28.91
N LYS A 91 -19.96 -2.40 -29.96
CA LYS A 91 -20.22 -1.07 -30.52
C LYS A 91 -21.05 -0.23 -29.56
N SER A 92 -20.65 1.03 -29.41
CA SER A 92 -21.39 2.04 -28.65
C SER A 92 -22.24 2.86 -29.62
N LEU A 93 -23.56 2.72 -29.52
CA LEU A 93 -24.52 3.35 -30.44
C LEU A 93 -25.41 4.33 -29.69
N GLN A 94 -25.83 5.39 -30.38
CA GLN A 94 -26.74 6.40 -29.87
C GLN A 94 -28.18 6.05 -30.24
N PHE A 95 -29.07 6.08 -29.26
CA PHE A 95 -30.48 5.73 -29.38
C PHE A 95 -31.33 6.94 -29.04
N LYS A 96 -32.26 7.27 -29.93
CA LYS A 96 -33.23 8.34 -29.72
C LYS A 96 -34.64 7.79 -29.91
N TYR A 97 -35.47 7.95 -28.89
CA TYR A 97 -36.83 7.39 -28.87
C TYR A 97 -37.68 8.07 -27.79
N SER A 98 -38.99 7.86 -27.88
CA SER A 98 -39.96 8.26 -26.86
C SER A 98 -40.26 7.06 -25.96
N GLY A 99 -39.91 7.14 -24.67
CA GLY A 99 -40.14 6.09 -23.68
C GLY A 99 -41.55 6.08 -23.12
N GLU A 100 -42.12 4.87 -22.98
CA GLU A 100 -43.42 4.60 -22.36
C GLU A 100 -43.31 4.18 -20.88
N GLY A 101 -42.12 4.22 -20.28
CA GLY A 101 -41.85 3.66 -18.94
C GLY A 101 -41.17 2.29 -18.97
N ALA A 102 -41.12 1.59 -17.84
CA ALA A 102 -40.32 0.37 -17.66
C ALA A 102 -40.91 -0.57 -16.61
N TYR A 103 -40.43 -1.82 -16.64
CA TYR A 103 -40.67 -2.81 -15.59
C TYR A 103 -39.44 -2.90 -14.69
N TYR A 104 -39.64 -2.74 -13.38
CA TYR A 104 -38.60 -2.86 -12.37
C TYR A 104 -38.78 -4.17 -11.62
N PHE A 105 -37.78 -5.04 -11.76
CA PHE A 105 -37.71 -6.30 -11.03
C PHE A 105 -36.84 -6.11 -9.79
N PRO A 106 -37.34 -6.44 -8.59
CA PRO A 106 -36.53 -6.34 -7.39
C PRO A 106 -35.42 -7.40 -7.41
N GLY A 107 -34.22 -7.02 -6.95
CA GLY A 107 -33.06 -7.91 -6.90
C GLY A 107 -33.31 -9.18 -6.08
N SER A 108 -34.19 -9.11 -5.08
CA SER A 108 -34.63 -10.25 -4.25
C SER A 108 -35.40 -11.32 -5.01
N ARG A 109 -35.92 -11.01 -6.21
CA ARG A 109 -36.62 -11.98 -7.10
C ARG A 109 -35.78 -12.45 -8.28
N ILE A 110 -34.59 -11.89 -8.47
CA ILE A 110 -33.66 -12.31 -9.52
C ILE A 110 -32.67 -13.29 -8.86
N TRP A 111 -32.73 -14.56 -9.22
CA TRP A 111 -31.81 -15.56 -8.67
C TRP A 111 -30.51 -15.63 -9.49
N THR A 112 -29.39 -15.81 -8.79
CA THR A 112 -28.06 -16.02 -9.40
C THR A 112 -27.59 -17.46 -9.21
N LYS A 113 -28.10 -18.16 -8.18
CA LYS A 113 -27.80 -19.56 -7.91
C LYS A 113 -29.02 -20.30 -7.38
N ARG A 114 -29.19 -21.55 -7.83
CA ARG A 114 -30.22 -22.48 -7.36
C ARG A 114 -29.63 -23.84 -7.05
N ASP A 115 -30.24 -24.55 -6.11
CA ASP A 115 -29.98 -25.95 -5.81
C ASP A 115 -31.31 -26.72 -5.92
N GLY A 116 -31.40 -27.60 -6.92
CA GLY A 116 -32.68 -28.21 -7.31
C GLY A 116 -33.76 -27.16 -7.59
N ASN A 117 -34.82 -27.17 -6.78
CA ASN A 117 -35.97 -26.26 -6.88
C ASN A 117 -35.89 -25.09 -5.89
N GLU A 118 -34.82 -24.98 -5.10
CA GLU A 118 -34.65 -23.93 -4.10
C GLU A 118 -33.69 -22.84 -4.62
N VAL A 119 -34.09 -21.58 -4.45
CA VAL A 119 -33.23 -20.44 -4.72
C VAL A 119 -32.28 -20.27 -3.54
N VAL A 120 -30.98 -20.36 -3.80
CA VAL A 120 -29.93 -20.29 -2.77
C VAL A 120 -29.27 -18.92 -2.73
N GLU A 121 -29.28 -18.20 -3.85
CA GLU A 121 -28.71 -16.85 -3.94
C GLU A 121 -29.54 -15.98 -4.88
N THR A 122 -29.84 -14.77 -4.44
CA THR A 122 -30.47 -13.71 -5.21
C THR A 122 -29.47 -12.62 -5.56
N LEU A 123 -29.78 -11.81 -6.57
CA LEU A 123 -28.96 -10.67 -6.97
C LEU A 123 -28.75 -9.69 -5.79
N ASP A 124 -29.77 -9.53 -4.95
CA ASP A 124 -29.67 -8.68 -3.74
C ASP A 124 -28.67 -9.25 -2.72
N SER A 125 -28.77 -10.56 -2.42
CA SER A 125 -27.82 -11.23 -1.53
C SER A 125 -26.38 -11.24 -2.08
N LEU A 126 -26.24 -11.35 -3.40
CA LEU A 126 -24.96 -11.26 -4.08
C LEU A 126 -24.37 -9.85 -3.93
N THR A 127 -25.18 -8.82 -4.16
CA THR A 127 -24.78 -7.42 -4.06
C THR A 127 -24.33 -7.08 -2.63
N GLU A 128 -25.07 -7.52 -1.62
CA GLU A 128 -24.71 -7.29 -0.22
C GLU A 128 -23.41 -8.03 0.15
N ARG A 129 -23.22 -9.27 -0.32
CA ARG A 129 -21.95 -9.99 -0.12
C ARG A 129 -20.79 -9.26 -0.76
N THR A 130 -20.95 -8.75 -1.98
CA THR A 130 -19.89 -8.00 -2.67
C THR A 130 -19.57 -6.68 -1.98
N ARG A 131 -20.58 -5.99 -1.45
CA ARG A 131 -20.40 -4.76 -0.67
C ARG A 131 -19.57 -5.05 0.58
N LYS A 132 -19.97 -6.06 1.37
CA LYS A 132 -19.26 -6.44 2.58
C LYS A 132 -17.82 -6.86 2.31
N ALA A 133 -17.59 -7.67 1.27
CA ALA A 133 -16.24 -8.07 0.87
C ALA A 133 -15.37 -6.87 0.46
N THR A 134 -15.97 -5.82 -0.11
CA THR A 134 -15.27 -4.59 -0.48
C THR A 134 -14.88 -3.79 0.76
N GLU A 135 -15.81 -3.64 1.71
CA GLU A 135 -15.55 -2.98 3.01
C GLU A 135 -14.42 -3.69 3.77
N GLU A 136 -14.43 -5.03 3.84
CA GLU A 136 -13.35 -5.83 4.46
C GLU A 136 -11.99 -5.64 3.75
N CYS A 137 -11.98 -5.52 2.42
CA CYS A 137 -10.74 -5.27 1.65
C CYS A 137 -10.20 -3.86 1.88
N GLU A 138 -11.07 -2.86 1.99
CA GLU A 138 -10.69 -1.47 2.29
C GLU A 138 -10.05 -1.37 3.67
N GLU A 139 -10.63 -2.01 4.68
CA GLU A 139 -10.08 -2.07 6.04
C GLU A 139 -8.69 -2.72 6.07
N ALA A 140 -8.54 -3.91 5.46
CA ALA A 140 -7.25 -4.60 5.38
C ALA A 140 -6.17 -3.79 4.63
N THR A 141 -6.59 -3.02 3.62
CA THR A 141 -5.68 -2.14 2.88
C THR A 141 -5.18 -1.00 3.75
N GLU A 142 -6.03 -0.40 4.57
CA GLU A 142 -5.62 0.68 5.47
C GLU A 142 -4.68 0.17 6.57
N GLU A 143 -4.96 -0.98 7.16
CA GLU A 143 -4.04 -1.63 8.11
C GLU A 143 -2.66 -1.88 7.49
N SER A 144 -2.63 -2.40 6.26
CA SER A 144 -1.38 -2.63 5.54
C SER A 144 -0.59 -1.33 5.28
N ARG A 145 -1.30 -0.22 4.99
CA ARG A 145 -0.67 1.10 4.82
C ARG A 145 -0.05 1.60 6.11
N GLU A 146 -0.72 1.45 7.24
CA GLU A 146 -0.18 1.83 8.55
C GLU A 146 1.05 1.00 8.94
N VAL A 147 1.00 -0.32 8.76
CA VAL A 147 2.16 -1.20 8.98
C VAL A 147 3.33 -0.81 8.07
N THR A 148 3.06 -0.46 6.81
CA THR A 148 4.10 0.00 5.87
C THR A 148 4.72 1.32 6.32
N LYS A 149 3.92 2.27 6.81
CA LYS A 149 4.43 3.53 7.37
C LYS A 149 5.37 3.24 8.55
N TRP A 150 4.91 2.43 9.51
CA TRP A 150 5.71 2.08 10.68
C TRP A 150 7.03 1.39 10.29
N THR A 151 6.98 0.44 9.35
CA THR A 151 8.17 -0.27 8.86
C THR A 151 9.18 0.69 8.22
N LYS A 152 8.71 1.67 7.44
CA LYS A 152 9.57 2.70 6.87
C LYS A 152 10.24 3.56 7.93
N TYR A 153 9.48 4.00 8.95
CA TYR A 153 10.04 4.76 10.06
C TYR A 153 11.09 3.95 10.82
N ALA A 154 10.78 2.70 11.16
CA ALA A 154 11.73 1.82 11.83
C ALA A 154 12.99 1.60 10.98
N THR A 155 12.85 1.40 9.67
CA THR A 155 14.01 1.19 8.77
C THR A 155 14.88 2.43 8.65
N SER A 156 14.30 3.63 8.57
CA SER A 156 15.05 4.89 8.53
C SER A 156 15.91 5.08 9.78
N ASP A 157 15.37 4.75 10.96
CA ASP A 157 16.13 4.80 12.21
C ASP A 157 17.33 3.84 12.19
N TYR A 158 17.16 2.64 11.61
CA TYR A 158 18.28 1.70 11.43
C TYR A 158 19.33 2.21 10.42
N GLU A 159 18.94 2.89 9.33
CA GLU A 159 19.90 3.48 8.39
C GLU A 159 20.77 4.54 9.07
N ASP A 160 20.17 5.39 9.92
CA ASP A 160 20.89 6.39 10.70
C ASP A 160 21.82 5.73 11.73
N VAL A 161 21.36 4.69 12.44
CA VAL A 161 22.21 3.94 13.37
C VAL A 161 23.38 3.27 12.64
N VAL A 162 23.16 2.67 11.48
CA VAL A 162 24.24 2.04 10.69
C VAL A 162 25.24 3.09 10.22
N ALA A 163 24.78 4.24 9.70
CA ALA A 163 25.67 5.33 9.30
C ALA A 163 26.50 5.84 10.49
N ASN A 164 25.87 6.00 11.66
CA ASN A 164 26.49 6.50 12.89
C ASN A 164 27.26 5.43 13.70
N THR A 165 27.31 4.18 13.28
CA THR A 165 28.08 3.11 13.96
C THR A 165 29.15 2.48 13.08
N ARG A 166 29.13 2.73 11.77
CA ARG A 166 30.13 2.23 10.82
C ARG A 166 31.53 2.74 11.18
N LYS A 167 32.47 1.81 11.37
CA LYS A 167 33.91 2.10 11.49
C LYS A 167 34.66 1.46 10.32
N ILE A 168 35.44 2.25 9.59
CA ILE A 168 36.34 1.85 8.51
C ILE A 168 37.73 2.34 8.91
N TYR A 169 38.52 1.44 9.48
CA TYR A 169 39.86 1.79 9.98
C TYR A 169 40.82 2.10 8.84
N LEU A 170 41.50 3.23 8.97
CA LEU A 170 42.54 3.72 8.06
C LEU A 170 43.91 3.71 8.74
N PRO A 171 45.01 3.85 7.97
CA PRO A 171 46.34 4.03 8.53
C PRO A 171 46.39 5.19 9.54
N LYS A 172 47.05 4.95 10.67
CA LYS A 172 47.24 5.93 11.75
C LYS A 172 48.07 7.13 11.28
N VAL A 173 47.82 8.28 11.90
CA VAL A 173 48.58 9.52 11.70
C VAL A 173 49.21 9.95 13.02
N TYR A 174 50.16 10.89 12.99
CA TYR A 174 50.85 11.29 14.22
C TYR A 174 50.00 12.22 15.10
N THR A 175 49.32 13.21 14.52
CA THR A 175 48.45 14.16 15.25
C THR A 175 47.06 14.29 14.65
N TYR A 176 46.11 14.87 15.41
CA TYR A 176 44.78 15.22 14.90
C TYR A 176 44.83 16.11 13.65
N THR A 177 45.73 17.10 13.62
CA THR A 177 45.87 18.02 12.47
C THR A 177 46.33 17.28 11.20
N ASP A 178 47.10 16.21 11.35
CA ASP A 178 47.56 15.39 10.23
C ASP A 178 46.44 14.59 9.57
N ILE A 179 45.31 14.37 10.27
CA ILE A 179 44.13 13.71 9.68
C ILE A 179 43.59 14.55 8.52
N MET A 180 43.49 15.86 8.71
CA MET A 180 42.95 16.80 7.71
C MET A 180 43.85 16.94 6.47
N THR A 181 45.17 16.79 6.64
CA THR A 181 46.12 16.87 5.52
C THR A 181 46.28 15.54 4.79
N THR A 182 46.24 14.42 5.51
CA THR A 182 46.38 13.06 4.97
C THR A 182 45.10 12.58 4.30
N TYR A 183 43.94 12.96 4.85
CA TYR A 183 42.61 12.55 4.38
C TYR A 183 41.71 13.77 4.09
N PRO A 184 42.02 14.57 3.05
CA PRO A 184 41.32 15.83 2.77
C PRO A 184 39.88 15.65 2.23
N ASN A 185 39.52 14.45 1.79
CA ASN A 185 38.17 14.10 1.29
C ASN A 185 37.63 12.88 2.05
N PRO A 186 37.28 13.03 3.33
CA PRO A 186 36.85 11.92 4.17
C PRO A 186 35.47 11.36 3.75
N GLN A 187 35.24 10.07 3.99
CA GLN A 187 33.95 9.41 3.77
C GLN A 187 33.36 8.92 5.09
N ILE A 188 32.03 8.89 5.18
CA ILE A 188 31.31 8.51 6.41
C ILE A 188 31.81 7.14 6.92
N GLY A 189 32.14 7.11 8.21
CA GLY A 189 32.62 5.93 8.91
C GLY A 189 34.13 5.73 8.84
N TRP A 190 34.90 6.52 8.08
CA TRP A 190 36.36 6.49 8.16
C TRP A 190 36.82 6.76 9.60
N THR A 191 37.71 5.91 10.10
CA THR A 191 38.21 5.95 11.48
C THR A 191 39.73 5.94 11.47
N VAL A 192 40.35 6.91 12.12
CA VAL A 192 41.81 7.11 12.14
C VAL A 192 42.26 7.27 13.59
N VAL A 193 43.37 6.62 13.95
CA VAL A 193 44.02 6.81 15.25
C VAL A 193 45.08 7.90 15.14
N ALA A 194 45.08 8.84 16.07
CA ALA A 194 46.18 9.80 16.25
C ALA A 194 47.21 9.23 17.24
N GLU A 195 48.48 9.10 16.84
CA GLU A 195 49.53 8.45 17.63
C GLU A 195 49.87 9.22 18.92
N ASP A 196 49.89 10.55 18.87
CA ASP A 196 50.26 11.42 19.99
C ASP A 196 49.32 11.30 21.19
N THR A 197 48.03 11.17 20.90
CA THR A 197 46.92 11.19 21.84
C THR A 197 46.31 9.81 22.05
N HIS A 198 46.58 8.88 21.14
CA HIS A 198 46.01 7.54 21.06
C HIS A 198 44.48 7.50 20.90
N ILE A 199 43.89 8.60 20.43
CA ILE A 199 42.44 8.75 20.24
C ILE A 199 42.03 8.25 18.85
N GLU A 200 40.93 7.51 18.79
CA GLU A 200 40.21 7.18 17.57
C GLU A 200 39.28 8.34 17.19
N TRP A 201 39.48 8.87 15.99
CA TRP A 201 38.63 9.87 15.38
C TRP A 201 37.83 9.24 14.24
N ARG A 202 36.53 9.52 14.17
CA ARG A 202 35.66 9.02 13.11
C ARG A 202 34.98 10.15 12.35
N TRP A 203 34.92 10.05 11.03
CA TRP A 203 34.18 11.00 10.21
C TRP A 203 32.67 10.70 10.20
N ASP A 204 31.85 11.67 10.57
CA ASP A 204 30.38 11.56 10.60
C ASP A 204 29.67 12.09 9.34
N GLY A 205 30.41 12.73 8.44
CA GLY A 205 29.86 13.40 7.25
C GLY A 205 30.08 14.91 7.24
N PHE A 206 30.31 15.51 8.41
CA PHE A 206 30.52 16.95 8.60
C PHE A 206 31.82 17.26 9.35
N ASP A 207 32.17 16.48 10.38
CA ASP A 207 33.38 16.67 11.17
C ASP A 207 34.01 15.34 11.63
N TRP A 208 35.26 15.40 12.07
CA TRP A 208 35.92 14.30 12.77
C TRP A 208 35.51 14.34 14.24
N ILE A 209 34.77 13.32 14.67
CA ILE A 209 34.34 13.18 16.06
C ILE A 209 35.28 12.25 16.83
N ASP A 210 35.64 12.65 18.05
CA ASP A 210 36.32 11.80 19.03
C ASP A 210 35.34 10.70 19.46
N ILE A 211 35.72 9.43 19.28
CA ILE A 211 34.85 8.31 19.64
C ILE A 211 35.34 7.53 20.87
N ASP A 212 36.65 7.32 21.05
CA ASP A 212 37.29 6.79 22.26
C ASP A 212 38.83 6.72 22.09
N VAL A 213 39.56 6.29 23.13
CA VAL A 213 40.94 5.82 23.02
C VAL A 213 40.99 4.51 22.24
N SER A 214 41.95 4.37 21.32
CA SER A 214 42.05 3.19 20.47
C SER A 214 42.30 1.90 21.24
N ASP A 215 41.62 0.82 20.86
CA ASP A 215 41.79 -0.52 21.45
C ASP A 215 43.24 -1.03 21.40
N ALA A 216 44.03 -0.57 20.42
CA ALA A 216 45.45 -0.93 20.31
C ALA A 216 46.33 -0.30 21.41
N TYR A 217 45.84 0.76 22.04
CA TYR A 217 46.51 1.52 23.09
C TYR A 217 45.72 1.52 24.41
N ASP A 218 44.52 0.95 24.41
CA ASP A 218 43.71 0.74 25.60
C ASP A 218 44.44 -0.21 26.58
N GLY A 219 44.45 0.19 27.85
CA GLY A 219 45.30 -0.39 28.88
C GLY A 219 44.92 -1.82 29.29
N PHE A 220 45.65 -2.38 30.26
CA PHE A 220 45.28 -3.66 30.86
C PHE A 220 44.10 -3.49 31.81
N ASN A 221 43.09 -4.34 31.66
CA ASN A 221 42.01 -4.48 32.64
C ASN A 221 42.58 -5.04 33.95
N VAL A 222 42.38 -4.32 35.06
CA VAL A 222 42.85 -4.70 36.39
C VAL A 222 41.68 -4.91 37.33
N ILE A 223 41.71 -6.04 38.04
CA ILE A 223 40.79 -6.28 39.16
C ILE A 223 41.57 -6.05 40.44
N VAL A 224 41.07 -5.15 41.28
CA VAL A 224 41.63 -4.91 42.61
C VAL A 224 40.74 -5.59 43.64
N SER A 225 41.23 -6.62 44.32
CA SER A 225 40.44 -7.36 45.32
C SER A 225 41.31 -8.13 46.29
N GLU A 226 40.81 -8.38 47.50
CA GLU A 226 41.52 -9.17 48.52
C GLU A 226 41.65 -10.66 48.13
N VAL A 227 40.63 -11.18 47.43
CA VAL A 227 40.54 -12.57 46.96
C VAL A 227 40.82 -12.61 45.45
N PRO A 228 41.64 -13.56 44.95
CA PRO A 228 41.95 -13.69 43.54
C PRO A 228 40.69 -13.93 42.68
N PRO A 229 40.56 -13.26 41.52
CA PRO A 229 39.42 -13.46 40.64
C PRO A 229 39.48 -14.82 39.94
N ASN A 230 38.31 -15.40 39.67
CA ASN A 230 38.19 -16.71 38.99
C ASN A 230 38.57 -16.68 37.50
N ASN A 231 38.72 -15.49 36.88
CA ASN A 231 39.05 -15.32 35.46
C ASN A 231 40.48 -14.77 35.29
N VAL A 232 41.31 -15.45 34.50
CA VAL A 232 42.76 -15.20 34.33
C VAL A 232 43.13 -14.18 33.26
N ASN A 233 42.15 -13.60 32.56
CA ASN A 233 42.41 -12.63 31.47
C ASN A 233 42.62 -11.18 31.96
N HIS A 234 42.81 -10.98 33.27
CA HIS A 234 42.99 -9.67 33.89
C HIS A 234 44.23 -9.65 34.79
N LEU A 235 44.90 -8.50 34.87
CA LEU A 235 45.91 -8.30 35.91
C LEU A 235 45.19 -8.17 37.25
N TRP A 236 45.60 -8.94 38.25
CA TRP A 236 45.02 -8.86 39.60
C TRP A 236 45.95 -8.09 40.53
N LEU A 237 45.39 -7.09 41.21
CA LEU A 237 46.08 -6.35 42.28
C LEU A 237 45.44 -6.70 43.61
N GLN A 238 46.21 -7.34 44.49
CA GLN A 238 45.74 -7.70 45.82
C GLN A 238 45.76 -6.49 46.76
N ALA A 239 44.60 -6.05 47.25
CA ALA A 239 44.49 -5.00 48.25
C ALA A 239 43.26 -5.21 49.15
N PRO A 240 43.31 -4.78 50.43
CA PRO A 240 42.21 -4.93 51.39
C PRO A 240 41.14 -3.85 51.17
N VAL A 241 40.62 -3.78 49.96
CA VAL A 241 39.62 -2.80 49.51
C VAL A 241 38.45 -3.55 48.88
N SER A 242 37.25 -2.95 48.92
CA SER A 242 36.09 -3.50 48.22
C SER A 242 36.44 -3.71 46.75
N PRO A 243 36.10 -4.87 46.16
CA PRO A 243 36.49 -5.17 44.79
C PRO A 243 36.02 -4.11 43.80
N PHE A 244 36.93 -3.61 42.97
CA PHE A 244 36.58 -2.71 41.87
C PHE A 244 37.45 -2.98 40.65
N ALA A 245 36.88 -2.68 39.48
CA ALA A 245 37.60 -2.70 38.22
C ALA A 245 38.31 -1.36 38.02
N ALA A 246 39.59 -1.42 37.65
CA ALA A 246 40.42 -0.28 37.36
C ALA A 246 41.19 -0.49 36.05
N ARG A 247 41.59 0.61 35.40
CA ARG A 247 42.48 0.57 34.22
C ARG A 247 43.85 1.13 34.58
N ILE A 248 44.92 0.49 34.10
CA ILE A 248 46.28 1.05 34.23
C ILE A 248 46.57 1.96 33.05
N LYS A 249 46.87 3.24 33.34
CA LYS A 249 47.37 4.18 32.33
C LYS A 249 48.90 4.22 32.32
N LYS A 250 49.51 4.17 31.13
CA LYS A 250 50.94 4.44 30.95
C LYS A 250 51.18 5.95 30.96
N SER A 251 52.13 6.44 31.77
CA SER A 251 52.42 7.88 31.86
C SER A 251 53.87 8.13 32.32
N GLU A 252 54.48 9.23 31.88
CA GLU A 252 55.78 9.71 32.40
C GLU A 252 55.61 10.47 33.73
N THR A 253 54.43 11.05 33.97
CA THR A 253 54.10 11.84 35.16
C THR A 253 52.94 11.23 35.95
N ALA A 254 53.01 11.35 37.28
CA ALA A 254 51.98 10.81 38.17
C ALA A 254 50.63 11.55 37.96
N PRO A 255 49.50 10.84 37.79
CA PRO A 255 48.18 11.46 37.69
C PRO A 255 47.80 12.23 38.95
N LEU A 256 47.01 13.29 38.80
CA LEU A 256 46.54 14.16 39.90
C LEU A 256 45.41 13.53 40.74
N THR A 257 44.93 12.33 40.39
CA THR A 257 43.80 11.64 41.04
C THR A 257 44.16 10.17 41.38
N ASN A 258 43.30 9.49 42.15
CA ASN A 258 43.43 8.08 42.57
C ASN A 258 43.34 7.08 41.39
N GLN A 259 44.30 7.11 40.48
CA GLN A 259 44.42 6.23 39.33
C GLN A 259 45.68 5.36 39.46
N ILE A 260 45.57 4.10 39.01
CA ILE A 260 46.72 3.21 38.90
C ILE A 260 47.42 3.54 37.58
N TRP A 261 48.71 3.83 37.63
CA TRP A 261 49.51 4.14 36.46
C TRP A 261 50.80 3.34 36.45
N LEU A 262 51.27 3.01 35.25
CA LEU A 262 52.60 2.45 35.03
C LEU A 262 53.52 3.60 34.65
N LYS A 263 54.51 3.90 35.51
CA LYS A 263 55.58 4.84 35.18
C LYS A 263 56.42 4.24 34.07
N ILE A 264 56.48 4.93 32.94
CA ILE A 264 57.44 4.62 31.88
C ILE A 264 58.61 5.59 32.08
N GLU A 265 59.83 5.05 32.10
CA GLU A 265 61.07 5.83 32.11
C GLU A 265 61.47 6.29 30.70
#